data_AF-A0A5J6PAS0-F1
#
_entry.id   AF-A0A5J6PAS0-F1
#
_cell.length_a   1.000
_cell.length_b   1.000
_cell.length_c   1.000
_cell.angle_alpha   90.00
_cell.angle_beta   90.00
_cell.angle_gamma   90.00
#
_symmetry.space_group_name_H-M   'P 1'
#
loop_
_entity.id
_entity.type
_entity.pdbx_description
1 polymer ?
#
loop_
_entity_poly.entity_id
_entity_poly.type
_entity_poly.pdbx_seq_one_letter_code
_entity_poly.pdbx_strand_id
1 'polypeptide(L)'
;MIKTFKNNILLIFCFIGPPTIAEETLEEVNLKKGSFIVEARSDLIADGWSPLVTNEKMEDGTYRKSIGDAKKIKSAGIAEIEGCSLAGIPYCSFNYIKSEKCLQVVTIGEIDEIQNSLKIHNWKFIECSSLSQNK
;
A
#
# COMPACT_ATOMS: atom_id res chain seq x y z
N MET A 1 -41.99 -24.61 62.53
CA MET A 1 -41.18 -23.42 62.19
C MET A 1 -40.02 -23.88 61.31
N ILE A 2 -40.19 -23.91 59.98
CA ILE A 2 -39.11 -24.08 58.99
C ILE A 2 -39.50 -23.20 57.79
N LYS A 3 -38.64 -22.25 57.45
CA LYS A 3 -38.87 -21.18 56.47
C LYS A 3 -38.70 -21.72 55.04
N THR A 4 -39.66 -21.42 54.17
CA THR A 4 -39.57 -21.60 52.72
C THR A 4 -38.60 -20.58 52.13
N PHE A 5 -37.47 -21.02 51.58
CA PHE A 5 -36.56 -20.19 50.78
C PHE A 5 -37.10 -20.11 49.35
N LYS A 6 -37.60 -18.93 48.96
CA LYS A 6 -37.84 -18.59 47.55
C LYS A 6 -36.49 -18.23 46.92
N ASN A 7 -35.91 -19.16 46.17
CA ASN A 7 -34.75 -18.89 45.32
C ASN A 7 -35.22 -18.16 44.06
N ASN A 8 -34.99 -16.85 44.01
CA ASN A 8 -35.06 -16.06 42.78
C ASN A 8 -33.83 -16.40 41.93
N ILE A 9 -34.01 -17.31 40.97
CA ILE A 9 -33.06 -17.52 39.88
C ILE A 9 -33.23 -16.33 38.92
N LEU A 10 -32.33 -15.36 39.01
CA LEU A 10 -32.17 -14.31 38.02
C LEU A 10 -31.38 -14.91 36.84
N LEU A 11 -32.09 -15.33 35.79
CA LEU A 11 -31.46 -15.75 34.53
C LEU A 11 -30.89 -14.51 33.83
N ILE A 12 -29.62 -14.20 34.09
CA ILE A 12 -28.84 -13.30 33.24
C ILE A 12 -28.55 -14.08 31.95
N PHE A 13 -29.33 -13.82 30.91
CA PHE A 13 -28.99 -14.21 29.55
C PHE A 13 -27.76 -13.39 29.12
N CYS A 14 -26.56 -13.91 29.37
CA CYS A 14 -25.40 -13.52 28.59
C CYS A 14 -25.71 -13.91 27.14
N PHE A 15 -26.03 -12.92 26.30
CA PHE A 15 -25.91 -13.06 24.85
C PHE A 15 -24.41 -13.25 24.54
N ILE A 16 -23.94 -14.49 24.71
CA ILE A 16 -22.71 -14.95 24.09
C ILE A 16 -23.08 -15.11 22.62
N GLY A 17 -23.11 -13.98 21.90
CA GLY A 17 -23.15 -14.02 20.45
C GLY A 17 -21.94 -14.82 19.97
N PRO A 18 -22.09 -15.72 18.99
CA PRO A 18 -20.96 -16.44 18.45
C PRO A 18 -19.89 -15.43 18.01
N PRO A 19 -18.59 -15.70 18.29
CA PRO A 19 -17.53 -14.80 17.86
C PRO A 19 -17.65 -14.60 16.35
N THR A 20 -17.88 -13.36 15.93
CA THR A 20 -17.85 -12.98 14.52
C THR A 20 -16.40 -13.09 14.08
N ILE A 21 -16.04 -14.23 13.47
CA ILE A 21 -14.79 -14.37 12.76
C ILE A 21 -14.94 -13.48 11.52
N ALA A 22 -14.28 -12.33 11.51
CA ALA A 22 -14.14 -11.54 10.29
C ALA A 22 -13.39 -12.41 9.28
N GLU A 23 -14.08 -12.86 8.24
CA GLU A 23 -13.47 -13.57 7.13
C GLU A 23 -12.59 -12.56 6.38
N GLU A 24 -11.28 -12.72 6.48
CA GLU A 24 -10.32 -11.89 5.77
C GLU A 24 -10.44 -12.21 4.28
N THR A 25 -11.26 -11.45 3.57
CA THR A 25 -11.31 -11.54 2.11
C THR A 25 -9.94 -11.16 1.58
N LEU A 26 -9.31 -12.07 0.84
CA LEU A 26 -8.05 -11.80 0.14
C LEU A 26 -8.30 -10.60 -0.78
N GLU A 27 -7.75 -9.44 -0.42
CA GLU A 27 -7.91 -8.25 -1.26
C GLU A 27 -7.04 -8.42 -2.50
N GLU A 28 -7.67 -8.83 -3.60
CA GLU A 28 -7.01 -8.90 -4.89
C GLU A 28 -6.69 -7.49 -5.39
N VAL A 29 -5.42 -7.25 -5.67
CA VAL A 29 -4.97 -5.99 -6.27
C VAL A 29 -4.98 -6.17 -7.78
N ASN A 30 -5.71 -5.30 -8.49
CA ASN A 30 -5.78 -5.32 -9.94
C ASN A 30 -4.47 -4.80 -10.57
N LEU A 31 -3.45 -5.66 -10.60
CA LEU A 31 -2.16 -5.39 -11.24
C LEU A 31 -1.79 -6.51 -12.19
N LYS A 32 -1.10 -6.13 -13.26
CA LYS A 32 -0.64 -7.05 -14.29
C LYS A 32 0.87 -6.92 -14.49
N LYS A 33 1.58 -8.03 -14.38
CA LYS A 33 3.01 -8.06 -14.71
C LYS A 33 3.22 -7.64 -16.17
N GLY A 34 4.17 -6.74 -16.40
CA GLY A 34 4.52 -6.21 -17.72
C GLY A 34 3.68 -5.02 -18.19
N SER A 35 2.58 -4.66 -17.52
CA SER A 35 1.87 -3.41 -17.81
C SER A 35 2.68 -2.20 -17.36
N PHE A 36 2.35 -1.03 -17.92
CA PHE A 36 3.02 0.21 -17.56
C PHE A 36 2.47 0.77 -16.25
N ILE A 37 3.35 1.38 -15.45
CA ILE A 37 2.96 2.07 -14.21
C ILE A 37 1.90 3.15 -14.45
N VAL A 38 1.95 3.88 -15.56
CA VAL A 38 0.93 4.89 -15.88
C VAL A 38 -0.48 4.31 -15.97
N GLU A 39 -0.63 3.11 -16.56
CA GLU A 39 -1.91 2.41 -16.67
C GLU A 39 -2.33 1.85 -15.30
N ALA A 40 -1.43 1.09 -14.67
CA ALA A 40 -1.67 0.47 -13.37
C ALA A 40 -1.99 1.49 -12.27
N ARG A 41 -1.39 2.68 -12.32
CA ARG A 41 -1.69 3.79 -11.41
C ARG A 41 -3.14 4.23 -11.52
N SER A 42 -3.68 4.30 -12.74
CA SER A 42 -5.09 4.64 -12.96
C SER A 42 -6.00 3.59 -12.34
N ASP A 43 -5.69 2.30 -12.55
CA ASP A 43 -6.48 1.19 -12.01
C ASP A 43 -6.43 1.17 -10.47
N LEU A 44 -5.24 1.33 -9.88
CA LEU A 44 -5.06 1.42 -8.44
C LEU A 44 -5.88 2.58 -7.83
N ILE A 45 -5.84 3.75 -8.44
CA ILE A 45 -6.61 4.92 -7.99
C ILE A 45 -8.12 4.64 -8.07
N ALA A 46 -8.59 4.01 -9.16
CA ALA A 46 -9.98 3.62 -9.31
C ALA A 46 -10.42 2.60 -8.24
N ASP A 47 -9.51 1.71 -7.82
CA ASP A 47 -9.71 0.71 -6.78
C ASP A 47 -9.55 1.26 -5.35
N GLY A 48 -9.38 2.58 -5.21
CA GLY A 48 -9.30 3.28 -3.92
C GLY A 48 -7.90 3.33 -3.29
N TRP A 49 -6.86 2.93 -4.01
CA TRP A 49 -5.48 3.13 -3.59
C TRP A 49 -5.05 4.57 -3.82
N SER A 50 -4.39 5.16 -2.82
CA SER A 50 -3.82 6.49 -2.92
C SER A 50 -2.31 6.42 -3.13
N PRO A 51 -1.75 7.16 -4.11
CA PRO A 51 -0.31 7.35 -4.23
C PRO A 51 0.29 7.84 -2.92
N LEU A 52 1.35 7.21 -2.44
CA LEU A 52 2.00 7.55 -1.17
C LEU A 52 3.43 8.06 -1.42
N VAL A 53 3.66 9.33 -1.11
CA VAL A 53 5.00 9.93 -1.16
C VAL A 53 5.70 9.66 0.17
N THR A 54 6.76 8.85 0.12
CA THR A 54 7.50 8.36 1.30
C THR A 54 8.91 8.92 1.41
N ASN A 55 9.38 9.62 0.38
CA ASN A 55 10.68 10.28 0.41
C ASN A 55 10.67 11.55 1.27
N GLU A 56 11.75 11.75 2.01
CA GLU A 56 12.04 13.01 2.69
C GLU A 56 12.15 14.17 1.68
N LYS A 57 11.46 15.28 1.98
CA LYS A 57 11.58 16.51 1.21
C LYS A 57 12.78 17.32 1.74
N MET A 58 13.69 17.67 0.84
CA MET A 58 14.90 18.42 1.11
C MET A 58 14.60 19.93 1.20
N GLU A 59 15.52 20.72 1.77
CA GLU A 59 15.38 22.18 1.93
C GLU A 59 15.18 22.92 0.59
N ASP A 60 15.80 22.43 -0.48
CA ASP A 60 15.67 22.97 -1.84
C ASP A 60 14.33 22.61 -2.53
N GLY A 61 13.43 21.92 -1.83
CA GLY A 61 12.14 21.48 -2.32
C GLY A 61 12.16 20.18 -3.13
N THR A 62 13.33 19.58 -3.35
CA THR A 62 13.46 18.26 -3.99
C THR A 62 13.16 17.13 -3.00
N TYR A 63 13.09 15.89 -3.49
CA TYR A 63 12.92 14.71 -2.65
C TYR A 63 14.20 13.88 -2.61
N ARG A 64 14.56 13.36 -1.44
CA ARG A 64 15.65 12.39 -1.30
C ARG A 64 15.41 11.20 -2.24
N LYS A 65 16.48 10.63 -2.79
CA LYS A 65 16.47 9.56 -3.83
C LYS A 65 15.79 9.96 -5.16
N SER A 66 15.43 11.22 -5.37
CA SER A 66 14.95 11.73 -6.66
C SER A 66 16.12 12.05 -7.60
N ILE A 67 16.78 11.01 -8.10
CA ILE A 67 17.88 11.08 -9.07
C ILE A 67 17.60 10.18 -10.27
N GLY A 68 18.28 10.41 -11.40
CA GLY A 68 18.15 9.60 -12.62
C GLY A 68 16.69 9.43 -13.06
N ASP A 69 16.28 8.19 -13.30
CA ASP A 69 14.92 7.88 -13.72
C ASP A 69 13.86 8.21 -12.66
N ALA A 70 14.18 8.13 -11.37
CA ALA A 70 13.25 8.57 -10.32
C ALA A 70 12.92 10.06 -10.42
N LYS A 71 13.90 10.89 -10.81
CA LYS A 71 13.68 12.32 -11.05
C LYS A 71 12.79 12.55 -12.28
N LYS A 72 13.05 11.83 -13.38
CA LYS A 72 12.24 11.93 -14.61
C LYS A 72 10.78 11.54 -14.34
N ILE A 73 10.56 10.41 -13.69
CA ILE A 73 9.23 9.89 -13.35
C ILE A 73 8.47 10.82 -12.39
N LYS A 74 9.11 11.35 -11.34
CA LYS A 74 8.47 12.37 -10.49
C LYS A 74 8.10 13.63 -11.27
N SER A 75 8.97 14.09 -12.16
CA SER A 75 8.71 15.27 -13.01
C SER A 75 7.55 15.05 -13.98
N ALA A 76 7.25 13.79 -14.32
CA ALA A 76 6.08 13.39 -15.09
C ALA A 76 4.78 13.27 -14.25
N GLY A 77 4.82 13.64 -12.96
CA GLY A 77 3.64 13.68 -12.08
C GLY A 77 3.40 12.39 -11.28
N ILE A 78 4.30 11.42 -11.34
CA ILE A 78 4.22 10.16 -10.57
C ILE A 78 5.09 10.31 -9.32
N ALA A 79 4.54 10.99 -8.31
CA ALA A 79 5.27 11.40 -7.11
C ALA A 79 5.56 10.23 -6.14
N GLU A 80 4.79 9.15 -6.23
CA GLU A 80 4.82 7.96 -5.36
C GLU A 80 6.01 7.02 -5.60
N ILE A 81 6.85 7.31 -6.59
CA ILE A 81 8.13 6.62 -6.74
C ILE A 81 9.04 6.93 -5.55
N GLU A 82 9.51 5.88 -4.87
CA GLU A 82 10.43 5.95 -3.73
C GLU A 82 11.89 6.07 -4.18
N GLY A 83 12.22 5.55 -5.35
CA GLY A 83 13.56 5.63 -5.91
C GLY A 83 13.83 4.50 -6.88
N CYS A 84 14.98 4.60 -7.55
CA CYS A 84 15.48 3.56 -8.44
C CYS A 84 16.87 3.12 -7.98
N SER A 85 17.11 1.81 -7.97
CA SER A 85 18.45 1.24 -7.83
C SER A 85 19.05 1.05 -9.22
N LEU A 86 20.28 1.54 -9.38
CA LEU A 86 21.08 1.35 -10.60
C LEU A 86 22.13 0.22 -10.44
N ALA A 87 22.21 -0.39 -9.26
CA ALA A 87 23.13 -1.49 -9.01
C ALA A 87 22.53 -2.81 -9.51
N GLY A 88 23.21 -3.44 -10.47
CA GLY A 88 22.77 -4.71 -11.06
C GLY A 88 21.61 -4.54 -12.03
N ILE A 89 20.51 -5.27 -11.81
CA ILE A 89 19.29 -5.15 -12.61
C ILE A 89 18.55 -3.88 -12.17
N PRO A 90 18.36 -2.87 -13.05
CA PRO A 90 17.71 -1.63 -12.67
C PRO A 90 16.26 -1.89 -12.24
N TYR A 91 15.88 -1.35 -11.10
CA TYR A 91 14.53 -1.47 -10.56
C TYR A 91 14.11 -0.18 -9.85
N CYS A 92 12.82 0.10 -9.85
CA CYS A 92 12.23 1.20 -9.08
C CYS A 92 11.07 0.70 -8.24
N SER A 93 10.77 1.39 -7.14
CA SER A 93 9.64 1.09 -6.27
C SER A 93 8.66 2.26 -6.18
N PHE A 94 7.37 1.93 -6.11
CA PHE A 94 6.25 2.86 -6.02
C PHE A 94 5.36 2.44 -4.87
N ASN A 95 4.94 3.40 -4.04
CA ASN A 95 4.20 3.10 -2.82
C ASN A 95 2.77 3.62 -2.90
N TYR A 96 1.83 2.81 -2.46
CA TYR A 96 0.41 3.15 -2.40
C TYR A 96 -0.15 2.76 -1.03
N ILE A 97 -1.21 3.45 -0.61
CA ILE A 97 -1.92 3.19 0.64
C ILE A 97 -3.42 3.10 0.38
N LYS A 98 -4.09 2.16 1.05
CA LYS A 98 -5.54 2.04 1.08
C LYS A 98 -5.96 1.63 2.48
N SER A 99 -6.69 2.50 3.17
CA SER A 99 -6.98 2.36 4.60
C SER A 99 -5.68 2.17 5.40
N GLU A 100 -5.46 1.00 6.00
CA GLU A 100 -4.26 0.67 6.77
C GLU A 100 -3.31 -0.29 6.04
N LYS A 101 -3.58 -0.57 4.75
CA LYS A 101 -2.75 -1.46 3.93
C LYS A 101 -1.81 -0.65 3.04
N CYS A 102 -0.55 -1.05 3.00
CA CYS A 102 0.45 -0.45 2.13
C CYS A 102 0.89 -1.45 1.06
N LEU A 103 0.91 -0.98 -0.17
CA LEU A 103 1.28 -1.75 -1.36
C LEU A 103 2.54 -1.13 -1.96
N GLN A 104 3.53 -1.97 -2.22
CA GLN A 104 4.71 -1.59 -2.97
C GLN A 104 4.70 -2.30 -4.33
N VAL A 105 4.70 -1.50 -5.39
CA VAL A 105 4.84 -1.97 -6.77
C VAL A 105 6.30 -1.80 -7.18
N VAL A 106 6.87 -2.84 -7.80
CA VAL A 106 8.27 -2.89 -8.23
C VAL A 106 8.32 -3.04 -9.74
N THR A 107 9.12 -2.20 -10.39
CA THR A 107 9.40 -2.26 -11.82
C THR A 107 10.82 -2.77 -12.06
N ILE A 108 11.08 -3.33 -13.24
CA ILE A 108 12.43 -3.70 -13.68
C ILE A 108 12.67 -3.14 -15.09
N GLY A 109 13.90 -2.71 -15.35
CA GLY A 109 14.34 -2.18 -16.64
C GLY A 109 14.41 -0.66 -16.65
N GLU A 110 14.47 -0.11 -17.85
CA GLU A 110 14.57 1.32 -18.12
C GLU A 110 13.21 1.90 -18.50
N ILE A 111 13.12 3.23 -18.50
CA ILE A 111 11.94 3.95 -18.97
C ILE A 111 11.69 3.62 -20.46
N ASP A 112 10.45 3.26 -20.78
CA ASP A 112 9.99 3.21 -22.16
C ASP A 112 9.77 4.64 -22.66
N GLU A 113 10.53 5.06 -23.68
CA GLU A 113 10.52 6.44 -24.19
C GLU A 113 9.20 6.84 -24.88
N ILE A 114 8.39 5.87 -25.32
CA ILE A 114 7.09 6.15 -25.97
C ILE A 114 6.02 6.35 -24.89
N GLN A 115 6.00 5.47 -23.90
CA GLN A 115 5.03 5.53 -22.80
C GLN A 115 5.45 6.46 -21.66
N ASN A 116 6.71 6.91 -21.67
CA ASN A 116 7.35 7.64 -20.57
C ASN A 116 7.11 6.95 -19.21
N SER A 117 7.22 5.62 -19.19
CA SER A 117 6.82 4.79 -18.05
C SER A 117 7.68 3.54 -17.92
N LEU A 118 7.66 2.95 -16.73
CA LEU A 118 8.31 1.69 -16.40
C LEU A 118 7.30 0.54 -16.41
N LYS A 119 7.78 -0.69 -16.64
CA LYS A 119 6.96 -1.91 -16.64
C LYS A 119 6.98 -2.59 -15.27
N ILE A 120 5.80 -2.99 -14.81
CA ILE A 120 5.64 -3.71 -13.55
C ILE A 120 6.31 -5.08 -13.65
N HIS A 121 7.11 -5.39 -12.63
CA HIS A 121 7.68 -6.72 -12.44
C HIS A 121 6.94 -7.53 -11.39
N ASN A 122 6.65 -6.92 -10.24
CA ASN A 122 5.94 -7.55 -9.12
C ASN A 122 5.33 -6.50 -8.19
N TRP A 123 4.53 -6.93 -7.21
CA TRP A 123 4.03 -6.11 -6.12
C TRP A 123 3.92 -6.94 -4.83
N LYS A 124 3.86 -6.27 -3.70
CA LYS A 124 3.68 -6.90 -2.39
C LYS A 124 3.02 -5.95 -1.41
N PHE A 125 2.23 -6.49 -0.50
CA PHE A 125 1.85 -5.77 0.70
C PHE A 125 3.06 -5.67 1.64
N ILE A 126 3.21 -4.53 2.28
CA ILE A 126 4.29 -4.25 3.24
C ILE A 126 3.71 -3.57 4.47
N GLU A 127 4.45 -3.68 5.57
CA GLU A 127 4.17 -2.90 6.78
C GLU A 127 4.24 -1.40 6.45
N CYS A 128 3.17 -0.66 6.72
CA CYS A 128 3.14 0.79 6.47
C CYS A 128 4.22 1.54 7.26
N SER A 129 4.62 1.04 8.43
CA SER A 129 5.71 1.58 9.23
C SER A 129 7.08 1.50 8.53
N SER A 130 7.26 0.56 7.60
CA SER A 130 8.51 0.44 6.83
C SER A 130 8.66 1.53 5.76
N LEU A 131 7.57 2.22 5.42
CA LEU A 131 7.53 3.31 4.45
C LEU A 131 7.78 4.69 5.06
N SER A 132 7.58 4.86 6.36
CA SER A 132 7.86 6.12 7.05
C SER A 132 9.35 6.24 7.35
N GLN A 133 10.12 6.77 6.42
CA GLN A 133 11.46 7.27 6.71
C GLN A 133 11.32 8.73 7.19
N ASN A 134 11.08 8.90 8.49
CA ASN A 134 11.16 10.13 9.28
C ASN A 134 10.22 11.30 8.88
N LYS A 135 9.23 11.56 9.76
CA LYS A 135 8.62 12.89 9.92
C LYS A 135 9.64 13.89 10.46
#